data_AF-A0A2W4Q9B8-F1
#
_entry.id   AF-A0A2W4Q9B8-F1
#
_cell.length_a   1.000
_cell.length_b   1.000
_cell.length_c   1.000
_cell.angle_alpha   90.00
_cell.angle_beta   90.00
_cell.angle_gamma   90.00
#
_symmetry.space_group_name_H-M   'P 1'
#
loop_
_entity.id
_entity.type
_entity.pdbx_description
1 polymer ?
#
loop_
_entity_poly.entity_id
_entity_poly.type
_entity_poly.pdbx_seq_one_letter_code
_entity_poly.pdbx_strand_id
1 'polypeptide(L)'
;MGKDVTAVSEEVVRLDVREDLKAGREPFHKIMAAVQALREGQRLLLVAPFEPKPLYKVLGRMGFDHTTRQTEDGAWEVLFFRQG
;
A
#
# COMPACT_ATOMS: atom_id res chain seq x y z
N MET A 1 36.86 2.60 6.29
CA MET A 1 36.46 1.17 6.35
C MET A 1 35.42 1.05 7.44
N GLY A 2 34.15 0.77 7.12
CA GLY A 2 33.12 0.47 8.13
C GLY A 2 31.77 1.21 8.02
N LYS A 3 31.11 1.12 6.87
CA LYS A 3 29.65 1.12 6.65
C LYS A 3 28.76 2.00 7.57
N ASP A 4 28.62 3.28 7.24
CA ASP A 4 27.34 3.99 7.42
C ASP A 4 26.46 3.71 6.21
N VAL A 5 25.89 2.50 6.15
CA VAL A 5 24.72 2.26 5.33
C VAL A 5 23.56 2.83 6.13
N THR A 6 23.09 4.02 5.76
CA THR A 6 21.80 4.53 6.20
C THR A 6 20.78 3.42 5.93
N ALA A 7 20.36 2.71 6.98
CA ALA A 7 19.43 1.60 6.85
C ALA A 7 18.13 2.19 6.28
N VAL A 8 17.87 1.92 5.00
CA VAL A 8 16.60 2.26 4.37
C VAL A 8 15.58 1.35 5.03
N SER A 9 14.93 1.84 6.08
CA SER A 9 14.00 1.05 6.89
C SER A 9 12.85 0.58 6.02
N GLU A 10 12.66 -0.74 5.90
CA GLU A 10 11.53 -1.41 5.24
C GLU A 10 10.22 -1.24 6.04
N GLU A 11 9.95 -0.04 6.53
CA GLU A 11 8.79 0.25 7.37
C GLU A 11 7.52 0.18 6.53
N VAL A 12 6.60 -0.68 6.96
CA VAL A 12 5.32 -0.91 6.30
C VAL A 12 4.24 -0.11 7.01
N VAL A 13 3.67 0.88 6.31
CA VAL A 13 2.49 1.61 6.75
C VAL A 13 1.25 0.79 6.36
N ARG A 14 0.44 0.38 7.34
CA ARG A 14 -0.78 -0.39 7.08
C ARG A 14 -2.01 0.52 6.98
N LEU A 15 -2.83 0.28 5.96
CA LEU A 15 -4.11 0.93 5.77
C LEU A 15 -5.19 -0.13 5.52
N ASP A 16 -6.10 -0.30 6.48
CA ASP A 16 -7.29 -1.14 6.30
C ASP A 16 -8.49 -0.28 5.90
N VAL A 17 -9.15 -0.66 4.81
CA VAL A 17 -10.32 0.04 4.25
C VAL A 17 -11.59 -0.83 4.26
N ARG A 18 -11.56 -2.00 4.89
CA ARG A 18 -12.73 -2.91 4.95
C ARG A 18 -13.92 -2.26 5.63
N GLU A 19 -13.70 -1.56 6.74
CA GLU A 19 -14.76 -0.86 7.48
C GLU A 19 -15.25 0.41 6.76
N ASP A 20 -14.40 1.04 5.94
CA ASP A 20 -14.83 2.14 5.08
C ASP A 20 -15.80 1.63 4.00
N LEU A 21 -15.41 0.57 3.30
CA LEU A 21 -16.20 -0.05 2.23
C LEU A 21 -17.49 -0.70 2.75
N LYS A 22 -17.44 -1.37 3.91
CA LYS A 22 -18.63 -1.92 4.59
C LYS A 22 -19.67 -0.85 4.93
N ALA A 23 -19.21 0.36 5.26
CA ALA A 23 -20.06 1.51 5.54
C ALA A 23 -20.49 2.29 4.27
N GLY A 24 -20.16 1.80 3.07
CA GLY A 24 -20.46 2.48 1.81
C GLY A 24 -19.63 3.76 1.56
N ARG A 25 -18.51 3.94 2.27
CA ARG A 25 -17.61 5.09 2.11
C ARG A 25 -16.52 4.76 1.10
N GLU A 26 -16.22 5.71 0.22
CA GLU A 26 -15.16 5.56 -0.78
C GLU A 26 -13.78 5.85 -0.16
N PRO A 27 -12.84 4.87 -0.11
CA PRO A 27 -11.56 5.05 0.56
C PRO A 27 -10.48 5.68 -0.31
N PHE A 28 -10.78 6.05 -1.57
CA PHE A 28 -9.76 6.46 -2.53
C PHE A 28 -8.89 7.62 -2.04
N HIS A 29 -9.51 8.70 -1.52
CA HIS A 29 -8.77 9.83 -0.97
C HIS A 29 -7.89 9.46 0.24
N LYS A 30 -8.35 8.53 1.09
CA LYS A 30 -7.58 8.02 2.24
C LYS A 30 -6.34 7.25 1.78
N ILE A 31 -6.49 6.44 0.73
CA ILE A 31 -5.39 5.70 0.12
C ILE A 31 -4.38 6.67 -0.51
N MET A 32 -4.84 7.66 -1.28
CA MET A 32 -3.95 8.66 -1.89
C MET A 32 -3.22 9.49 -0.84
N ALA A 33 -3.87 9.84 0.28
CA ALA A 33 -3.24 10.54 1.38
C ALA A 33 -2.13 9.69 2.03
N ALA A 34 -2.39 8.40 2.27
CA ALA A 34 -1.38 7.48 2.80
C ALA A 34 -0.18 7.33 1.86
N VAL A 35 -0.43 7.19 0.56
CA VAL A 35 0.63 7.10 -0.47
C VAL A 35 1.49 8.35 -0.53
N GLN A 36 0.87 9.54 -0.46
CA GLN A 36 1.60 10.82 -0.47
C GLN A 36 2.41 11.07 0.81
N ALA A 37 2.03 10.46 1.93
CA ALA A 37 2.72 10.57 3.20
C ALA A 37 3.90 9.58 3.35
N LEU A 38 4.07 8.63 2.40
CA LEU A 38 5.17 7.67 2.45
C LEU A 38 6.52 8.37 2.28
N ARG A 39 7.44 8.09 3.21
CA ARG A 39 8.85 8.45 3.15
C ARG A 39 9.61 7.50 2.23
N GLU A 40 10.82 7.89 1.82
CA GLU A 40 11.72 6.98 1.08
C GLU A 40 11.93 5.67 1.85
N GLY A 41 11.86 4.55 1.12
CA GLY A 41 11.95 3.20 1.68
C GLY A 41 10.67 2.63 2.28
N GLN A 42 9.69 3.48 2.63
CA GLN A 42 8.42 2.99 3.17
C GLN A 42 7.54 2.33 2.11
N ARG A 43 6.73 1.37 2.57
CA ARG A 43 5.75 0.64 1.76
C ARG A 43 4.36 0.80 2.34
N LEU A 44 3.33 0.73 1.50
CA LEU A 44 1.93 0.73 1.94
C LEU A 44 1.35 -0.68 1.86
N LEU A 45 0.91 -1.23 2.98
CA LEU A 45 0.08 -2.43 3.01
C LEU A 45 -1.40 -2.05 3.06
N LEU A 46 -2.09 -2.16 1.92
CA LEU A 46 -3.53 -1.94 1.81
C LEU A 46 -4.28 -3.24 2.07
N VAL A 47 -5.32 -3.18 2.91
CA VAL A 47 -6.20 -4.31 3.21
C VAL A 47 -7.62 -3.99 2.74
N ALA A 48 -8.15 -4.82 1.85
CA ALA A 48 -9.46 -4.61 1.21
C ALA A 48 -10.28 -5.92 1.17
N PRO A 49 -11.62 -5.86 1.06
CA PRO A 49 -12.45 -7.06 0.96
C PRO A 49 -12.45 -7.69 -0.43
N PHE A 50 -11.87 -7.03 -1.43
CA PHE A 50 -11.72 -7.51 -2.81
C PHE A 50 -10.42 -6.96 -3.42
N GLU A 51 -9.94 -7.60 -4.47
CA GLU A 51 -8.72 -7.21 -5.15
C GLU A 51 -8.86 -5.82 -5.82
N PRO A 52 -8.04 -4.82 -5.46
CA PRO A 52 -8.20 -3.45 -5.96
C PRO A 52 -7.53 -3.23 -7.32
N LYS A 53 -7.88 -4.03 -8.34
CA LYS A 53 -7.24 -3.99 -9.68
C LYS A 53 -7.15 -2.60 -10.31
N PRO A 54 -8.18 -1.72 -10.24
CA PRO A 54 -8.07 -0.36 -10.79
C PRO A 54 -6.95 0.47 -10.14
N LEU A 55 -6.69 0.24 -8.84
CA LEU A 55 -5.68 0.97 -8.08
C LEU A 55 -4.26 0.66 -8.55
N TYR A 56 -3.99 -0.55 -9.04
CA TYR A 56 -2.68 -0.94 -9.57
C TYR A 56 -2.25 -0.02 -10.72
N LYS A 57 -3.18 0.30 -11.63
CA LYS A 57 -2.91 1.22 -12.75
C LYS A 57 -2.71 2.65 -12.29
N VAL A 58 -3.48 3.10 -11.29
CA VAL A 58 -3.37 4.45 -10.72
C VAL A 58 -2.01 4.63 -10.05
N LEU A 59 -1.64 3.72 -9.16
CA LEU A 59 -0.38 3.81 -8.41
C LEU A 59 0.83 3.46 -9.27
N GLY A 60 0.68 2.60 -10.28
CA GLY A 60 1.69 2.36 -11.31
C GLY A 60 2.11 3.63 -12.05
N ARG A 61 1.15 4.50 -12.41
CA ARG A 61 1.43 5.81 -13.00
C ARG A 61 2.15 6.78 -12.05
N MET A 62 2.10 6.50 -10.74
CA MET A 62 2.79 7.27 -9.70
C MET A 62 4.16 6.68 -9.33
N GLY A 63 4.63 5.68 -10.09
CA GLY A 63 5.93 5.03 -9.87
C GLY A 63 5.91 4.03 -8.72
N PHE A 64 4.77 3.37 -8.48
CA PHE A 64 4.67 2.27 -7.52
C PHE A 64 4.47 0.93 -8.22
N ASP A 65 5.13 -0.10 -7.70
CA ASP A 65 4.85 -1.49 -8.00
C ASP A 65 4.08 -2.13 -6.82
N HIS A 66 3.67 -3.39 -6.97
CA HIS A 66 2.91 -4.09 -5.94
C HIS A 66 3.12 -5.59 -5.91
N THR A 67 2.98 -6.17 -4.72
CA THR A 67 2.66 -7.59 -4.53
C THR A 67 1.29 -7.73 -3.90
N THR A 68 0.57 -8.79 -4.23
CA THR A 68 -0.80 -9.02 -3.76
C THR A 68 -0.97 -10.46 -3.31
N ARG A 69 -1.75 -10.67 -2.25
CA ARG A 69 -2.19 -12.00 -1.82
C ARG A 69 -3.61 -11.94 -1.25
N GLN A 70 -4.34 -13.03 -1.43
CA GLN A 70 -5.57 -13.27 -0.68
C GLN A 70 -5.24 -14.00 0.62
N THR A 71 -5.86 -13.56 1.71
CA THR A 71 -5.74 -14.16 3.05
C THR A 71 -6.76 -15.29 3.22
N GLU A 72 -6.59 -16.13 4.25
CA GLU A 72 -7.53 -17.21 4.57
C GLU A 72 -8.95 -16.71 4.90
N ASP A 73 -9.07 -15.50 5.45
CA ASP A 73 -10.35 -14.82 5.73
C ASP A 73 -10.99 -14.21 4.46
N GLY A 74 -10.38 -14.40 3.29
CA GLY A 74 -10.88 -13.89 2.00
C GLY A 74 -10.54 -12.42 1.73
N ALA A 75 -9.98 -11.69 2.69
CA ALA A 75 -9.47 -10.33 2.49
C ALA A 75 -8.23 -10.33 1.58
N TRP A 76 -7.99 -9.20 0.94
CA TRP A 76 -6.86 -8.94 0.07
C TRP A 76 -5.85 -8.04 0.77
N GLU A 77 -4.59 -8.47 0.77
CA GLU A 77 -3.44 -7.69 1.22
C GLU A 77 -2.60 -7.30 0.01
N VAL A 78 -2.45 -6.00 -0.23
CA VAL A 78 -1.64 -5.45 -1.32
C VAL A 78 -0.52 -4.60 -0.75
N LEU A 79 0.72 -4.98 -1.01
CA LEU A 79 1.89 -4.22 -0.62
C LEU A 79 2.37 -3.38 -1.80
N PHE A 80 2.18 -2.06 -1.73
CA PHE A 80 2.70 -1.09 -2.70
C PHE A 80 4.07 -0.56 -2.27
N PHE A 81 4.98 -0.41 -3.21
CA PHE A 81 6.33 0.11 -2.99
C PHE A 81 6.82 0.92 -4.20
N ARG A 82 7.67 1.92 -3.98
CA ARG A 82 8.24 2.72 -5.07
C ARG A 82 9.09 1.84 -6.00
N GLN A 83 8.91 2.03 -7.30
CA GLN A 83 9.87 1.54 -8.30
C GLN A 83 11.16 2.33 -8.11
N GLY A 84 12.28 1.62 -7.92
CA GLY A 84 13.61 2.20 -7.76
C GLY A 84 14.14 2.82 -9.05
#